data_AF-A0A5C3LS24-F1
#
_entry.id   AF-A0A5C3LS24-F1
#
_cell.length_a   1.000
_cell.length_b   1.000
_cell.length_c   1.000
_cell.angle_alpha   90.00
_cell.angle_beta   90.00
_cell.angle_gamma   90.00
#
_symmetry.space_group_name_H-M   'P 1'
#
loop_
_entity.id
_entity.type
_entity.pdbx_description
1 polymer ?
#
loop_
_entity_poly.entity_id
_entity_poly.type
_entity_poly.pdbx_seq_one_letter_code
_entity_poly.pdbx_strand_id
1 'polypeptide(L)'
;MHLIIFLSAFLASSFAAAPVLGAIISSPRDEPQTAALWSLCGGIAWTGPIVCTPPGICVVLNQFWSQCQLPRVVEPTTSIAV
;
A
#
# COMPACT_ATOMS: atom_id res chain seq x y z
N MET A 1 23.09 -40.46 -20.85
CA MET A 1 23.93 -39.23 -20.78
C MET A 1 23.20 -38.00 -20.19
N HIS A 2 22.09 -38.15 -19.44
CA HIS A 2 21.43 -37.04 -18.73
C HIS A 2 21.38 -37.23 -17.20
N LEU A 3 21.85 -38.37 -16.68
CA LEU A 3 21.80 -38.70 -15.24
C LEU A 3 22.99 -38.13 -14.44
N ILE A 4 23.97 -37.51 -15.10
CA ILE A 4 25.21 -37.00 -14.48
C ILE A 4 25.07 -35.51 -14.07
N ILE A 5 24.13 -34.77 -14.68
CA ILE A 5 23.95 -33.32 -14.44
C ILE A 5 23.30 -33.03 -13.08
N PHE A 6 22.48 -33.96 -12.55
CA PHE A 6 21.83 -33.76 -11.24
C PHE A 6 22.77 -33.96 -10.04
N LEU A 7 23.89 -34.69 -10.21
CA LEU A 7 24.85 -34.95 -9.14
C LEU A 7 25.80 -33.77 -8.87
N SER A 8 26.01 -32.88 -9.86
CA SER A 8 26.89 -31.70 -9.71
C SER A 8 26.19 -30.48 -9.10
N ALA A 9 24.86 -30.41 -9.15
CA ALA A 9 24.11 -29.27 -8.59
C ALA A 9 24.02 -29.29 -7.05
N PHE A 10 24.20 -30.44 -6.40
CA PHE A 10 24.13 -30.56 -4.94
C PHE A 10 25.45 -30.21 -4.21
N LEU A 11 26.57 -30.09 -4.92
CA LEU A 11 27.87 -29.75 -4.31
C LEU A 11 28.24 -28.26 -4.40
N ALA A 12 27.43 -27.41 -5.05
CA ALA A 12 27.64 -25.96 -5.08
C ALA A 12 27.17 -25.23 -3.80
N SER A 13 26.86 -25.97 -2.72
CA SER A 13 26.65 -25.44 -1.37
C SER A 13 27.99 -25.14 -0.68
N SER A 14 28.79 -24.24 -1.27
CA SER A 14 30.00 -23.74 -0.62
C SER A 14 30.32 -22.30 -1.03
N PHE A 15 30.08 -21.41 -0.07
CA PHE A 15 30.89 -20.24 0.26
C PHE A 15 31.21 -19.25 -0.88
N ALA A 16 30.33 -18.25 -1.04
CA ALA A 16 30.76 -16.92 -1.41
C ALA A 16 30.10 -15.91 -0.46
N ALA A 17 30.74 -15.69 0.69
CA ALA A 17 30.53 -14.49 1.48
C ALA A 17 31.11 -13.31 0.70
N ALA A 18 30.28 -12.66 -0.12
CA ALA A 18 30.57 -11.34 -0.64
C ALA A 18 29.99 -10.31 0.33
N PRO A 19 30.78 -9.36 0.88
CA PRO A 19 30.23 -8.22 1.59
C PRO A 19 29.53 -7.36 0.54
N VAL A 20 28.19 -7.45 0.48
CA VAL A 20 27.40 -6.57 -0.38
C VAL A 20 27.48 -5.19 0.25
N LEU A 21 28.43 -4.39 -0.25
CA LEU A 21 28.52 -2.95 -0.01
C LEU A 21 27.11 -2.39 -0.24
N GLY A 22 26.49 -2.02 0.89
CA GLY A 22 25.05 -1.99 1.07
C GLY A 22 24.32 -1.29 -0.06
N ALA A 23 23.50 -2.06 -0.77
CA ALA A 23 22.40 -1.52 -1.53
C ALA A 23 21.58 -0.62 -0.60
N ILE A 24 21.60 0.69 -0.86
CA ILE A 24 20.55 1.61 -0.44
C ILE A 24 19.27 1.19 -1.17
N ILE A 25 18.65 0.13 -0.67
CA ILE A 25 17.31 -0.27 -1.06
C ILE A 25 16.43 0.81 -0.43
N SER A 26 16.07 1.84 -1.20
CA SER A 26 14.90 2.65 -0.89
C SER A 26 13.76 1.66 -0.73
N SER A 27 13.41 1.39 0.52
CA SER A 27 12.34 0.46 0.82
C SER A 27 11.09 1.00 0.13
N PRO A 28 10.27 0.17 -0.54
CA PRO A 28 8.97 0.63 -1.02
C PRO A 28 8.00 0.98 0.13
N ARG A 29 8.50 1.17 1.35
CA ARG A 29 7.76 1.49 2.57
C ARG A 29 7.58 2.98 2.83
N ASP A 30 8.17 3.83 2.00
CA ASP A 30 7.97 5.30 2.07
C ASP A 30 6.94 5.80 1.05
N GLU A 31 6.09 4.93 0.50
CA GLU A 31 4.85 5.41 -0.11
C GLU A 31 3.88 5.76 1.03
N PRO A 32 3.32 6.98 1.08
CA PRO A 32 2.31 7.32 2.05
C PRO A 32 1.18 6.29 1.94
N GLN A 33 1.08 5.42 2.94
CA GLN A 33 0.02 4.42 3.04
C GLN A 33 -1.29 5.20 3.13
N THR A 34 -2.00 5.28 2.00
CA THR A 34 -3.28 5.96 1.89
C THR A 34 -4.38 4.93 1.77
N ALA A 35 -5.49 5.18 2.45
CA ALA A 35 -6.69 4.38 2.35
C ALA A 35 -7.37 4.70 1.02
N ALA A 36 -7.64 3.67 0.23
CA ALA A 36 -8.41 3.82 -1.01
C ALA A 36 -9.80 4.37 -0.72
N LEU A 37 -10.42 4.96 -1.74
CA LEU A 37 -11.80 5.44 -1.61
C LEU A 37 -12.73 4.31 -1.16
N TRP A 38 -13.67 4.63 -0.28
CA TRP A 38 -14.60 3.71 0.39
C TRP A 38 -13.96 2.68 1.35
N SER A 39 -12.64 2.74 1.56
CA SER A 39 -11.94 1.91 2.55
C SER A 39 -11.98 2.53 3.95
N LEU A 40 -11.57 1.75 4.95
CA LEU A 40 -11.42 2.25 6.32
C LEU A 40 -10.26 3.24 6.41
N CYS A 41 -10.50 4.35 7.10
CA CYS A 41 -9.48 5.34 7.46
C CYS A 41 -9.40 5.58 8.97
N GLY A 42 -10.19 4.87 9.77
CA GLY A 42 -10.20 5.06 11.22
C GLY A 42 -11.23 4.21 11.94
N GLY A 43 -11.07 4.12 13.25
CA GLY A 43 -11.91 3.33 14.15
C GLY A 43 -11.11 2.88 15.38
N ILE A 44 -11.79 2.53 16.48
CA ILE A 44 -11.15 2.15 17.76
C ILE A 44 -10.09 1.03 17.64
N ALA A 45 -10.16 0.16 16.62
CA ALA A 45 -9.21 -0.94 16.40
C ALA A 45 -8.50 -0.88 15.03
N TRP A 46 -8.51 0.28 14.35
CA TRP A 46 -7.89 0.41 13.03
C TRP A 46 -6.38 0.67 13.14
N THR A 47 -5.56 -0.23 12.59
CA THR A 47 -4.09 -0.10 12.53
C THR A 47 -3.58 0.23 11.13
N GLY A 48 -4.50 0.46 10.18
CA GLY A 48 -4.20 0.73 8.79
C GLY A 48 -3.98 2.21 8.49
N PRO A 49 -3.99 2.57 7.21
CA PRO A 49 -3.83 3.96 6.79
C PRO A 49 -4.96 4.85 7.33
N ILE A 50 -4.60 5.99 7.94
CA ILE A 50 -5.56 6.97 8.46
C ILE A 50 -5.83 8.12 7.48
N VAL A 51 -4.99 8.25 6.45
CA VAL A 51 -5.07 9.29 5.43
C VAL A 51 -5.75 8.69 4.21
N CYS A 52 -6.79 9.35 3.70
CA CYS A 52 -7.44 8.93 2.46
C CYS A 52 -6.62 9.36 1.23
N THR A 53 -6.64 8.55 0.17
CA THR A 53 -6.08 8.97 -1.12
C THR A 53 -6.83 10.23 -1.60
N PRO A 54 -6.13 11.32 -1.96
CA PRO A 54 -6.77 12.52 -2.49
C PRO A 54 -7.63 12.18 -3.73
N PRO A 55 -8.82 12.78 -3.90
CA PRO A 55 -9.41 13.87 -3.12
C PRO A 55 -10.26 13.41 -1.92
N GLY A 56 -10.15 12.16 -1.47
CA GLY A 56 -10.99 11.60 -0.42
C GLY A 56 -10.78 12.25 0.96
N ILE A 57 -11.85 12.30 1.74
CA ILE A 57 -11.87 12.73 3.14
C ILE A 57 -12.32 11.58 4.04
N CYS A 58 -11.77 11.50 5.25
CA CYS A 58 -12.14 10.47 6.21
C CYS A 58 -13.43 10.88 6.95
N VAL A 59 -14.52 10.16 6.71
CA VAL A 59 -15.82 10.41 7.34
C VAL A 59 -16.07 9.36 8.41
N VAL A 60 -16.23 9.80 9.65
CA VAL A 60 -16.57 8.92 10.77
C VAL A 60 -18.03 8.48 10.63
N LEU A 61 -18.27 7.18 10.40
CA LEU A 61 -19.63 6.63 10.35
C LEU A 61 -20.07 6.13 11.73
N ASN A 62 -19.15 5.55 12.49
CA ASN A 62 -19.34 5.16 13.88
C ASN A 62 -17.99 5.04 14.59
N GLN A 63 -18.02 4.67 15.88
CA GLN A 63 -16.82 4.56 16.72
C GLN A 63 -15.79 3.51 16.23
N PHE A 64 -16.22 2.50 15.47
CA PHE A 64 -15.35 1.45 14.95
C PHE A 64 -15.03 1.60 13.46
N TRP A 65 -15.75 2.47 12.74
CA TRP A 65 -15.71 2.56 11.29
C TRP A 65 -15.75 4.01 10.82
N SER A 66 -14.62 4.46 10.28
CA SER A 66 -14.51 5.70 9.51
C SER A 66 -14.14 5.35 8.08
N GLN A 67 -14.86 5.88 7.11
CA GLN A 67 -14.74 5.54 5.70
C GLN A 67 -14.20 6.71 4.87
N CYS A 68 -13.29 6.44 3.94
CA CYS A 68 -12.88 7.43 2.95
C CYS A 68 -14.00 7.69 1.95
N GLN A 69 -14.46 8.93 1.88
CA GLN A 69 -15.51 9.34 0.95
C GLN A 69 -15.07 10.54 0.12
N LEU A 70 -15.65 10.66 -1.06
CA LEU A 70 -15.43 11.85 -1.87
C LEU A 70 -16.07 13.03 -1.14
N PRO A 71 -15.39 14.19 -1.07
CA PRO A 71 -16.05 15.41 -0.66
C PRO A 71 -17.28 15.58 -1.56
N ARG A 72 -18.45 15.82 -0.95
CA ARG A 72 -19.61 16.20 -1.75
C ARG A 72 -19.27 17.52 -2.40
N VAL A 73 -18.98 17.47 -3.70
CA VAL A 73 -19.09 18.64 -4.54
C VAL A 73 -20.57 18.95 -4.53
N VAL A 74 -21.00 19.82 -3.62
CA VAL A 74 -22.11 20.71 -3.94
C VAL A 74 -21.54 21.51 -5.09
N GLU A 75 -21.69 20.97 -6.30
CA GLU A 75 -21.63 21.80 -7.49
C GLU A 75 -22.60 22.92 -7.13
N PRO A 76 -22.15 24.19 -7.07
CA PRO A 76 -23.11 25.27 -6.96
C PRO A 76 -24.06 24.96 -8.10
N THR A 77 -25.29 24.63 -7.74
CA THR A 77 -26.35 24.44 -8.71
C THR A 77 -26.53 25.82 -9.28
N THR A 78 -25.68 26.15 -10.24
CA THR A 78 -25.91 27.14 -11.25
C THR A 78 -26.91 26.43 -12.13
N SER A 79 -28.13 26.33 -11.59
CA SER A 79 -29.35 26.35 -12.38
C SER A 79 -29.30 27.70 -13.08
N ILE A 80 -28.50 27.76 -14.14
CA ILE A 80 -28.67 28.72 -15.20
C ILE A 80 -29.93 28.22 -15.90
N ALA A 81 -31.07 28.67 -15.40
CA ALA A 81 -32.27 28.76 -16.21
C ALA A 81 -31.94 29.74 -17.34
N VAL A 82 -31.68 29.20 -18.52
CA VAL A 82 -31.77 29.91 -19.81
C VAL A 82 -32.73 29.11 -20.67
#